data_AF-A0ABD6A838-F1
#
_entry.id   AF-A0ABD6A838-F1
#
_cell.length_a   1.000
_cell.length_b   1.000
_cell.length_c   1.000
_cell.angle_alpha   90.00
_cell.angle_beta   90.00
_cell.angle_gamma   90.00
#
_symmetry.space_group_name_H-M   'P 1'
#
loop_
_entity.id
_entity.type
_entity.pdbx_description
1 polymer ?
#
loop_
_entity_poly.entity_id
_entity_poly.type
_entity_poly.pdbx_seq_one_letter_code
_entity_poly.pdbx_strand_id
1 'polypeptide(L)' 'MVNLGAVTVAGFESQCLVTGVDGEDGVSHLRSERRVPNGTRIY' A
#
# COMPACT_ATOMS: atom_id res chain seq x y z
N MET A 1 7.99 7.93 4.01
CA MET A 1 7.52 7.44 5.33
C MET A 1 6.04 7.15 5.21
N VAL A 2 5.62 5.92 5.52
CA VAL A 2 4.19 5.55 5.59
C VAL A 2 3.73 5.91 7.01
N ASN A 3 2.58 6.55 7.17
CA ASN A 3 2.15 7.15 8.45
C ASN A 3 1.05 6.35 9.16
N LEU A 4 0.97 5.04 8.90
CA LEU A 4 0.20 4.13 9.76
C LEU A 4 1.16 3.56 10.80
N GLY A 5 0.78 3.62 12.08
CA GLY A 5 1.47 2.84 13.10
C GLY A 5 1.46 1.35 12.74
N ALA A 6 2.40 0.58 13.29
CA ALA A 6 2.41 -0.86 13.10
C ALA A 6 1.13 -1.48 13.67
N VAL A 7 0.59 -2.49 12.98
CA VAL A 7 -0.62 -3.21 13.41
C VAL A 7 -0.34 -4.71 13.39
N THR A 8 -0.74 -5.42 14.44
CA THR A 8 -0.64 -6.88 14.48
C THR A 8 -1.74 -7.53 13.65
N VAL A 9 -1.36 -8.41 12.72
CA VAL A 9 -2.27 -9.20 11.88
C VAL A 9 -1.85 -10.67 11.96
N ALA A 10 -2.75 -11.55 12.41
CA ALA A 10 -2.50 -12.99 12.56
C ALA A 10 -1.22 -13.32 13.36
N GLY A 11 -0.86 -12.48 14.34
CA GLY A 11 0.36 -12.65 15.15
C GLY A 11 1.63 -12.05 14.56
N PHE A 12 1.56 -11.42 13.38
CA PHE A 12 2.68 -10.75 12.73
C PHE A 12 2.54 -9.22 12.81
N GLU A 13 3.65 -8.52 12.98
CA GLU A 13 3.66 -7.05 12.92
C GLU A 13 3.68 -6.57 11.47
N SER A 14 2.61 -5.92 11.04
CA SER A 14 2.54 -5.22 9.77
C SER A 14 3.05 -3.79 9.93
N GLN A 15 4.07 -3.42 9.15
CA GLN A 15 4.68 -2.09 9.19
C GLN A 15 4.20 -1.16 8.08
N CYS A 16 3.43 -1.66 7.12
CA CYS A 16 2.99 -0.94 5.93
C CYS A 16 1.63 -1.44 5.43
N LEU A 17 0.97 -0.65 4.59
CA LEU A 17 -0.23 -1.02 3.83
C LEU A 17 0.03 -0.86 2.33
N VAL A 18 -0.51 -1.78 1.53
CA VAL A 18 -0.58 -1.63 0.07
C VAL A 18 -1.94 -1.04 -0.29
N THR A 19 -1.96 0.02 -1.10
CA THR A 19 -3.19 0.69 -1.51
C THR A 19 -3.76 0.10 -2.80
N GLY A 20 -5.09 0.00 -2.85
CA GLY A 20 -5.85 -0.50 -3.99
C GLY A 20 -7.21 0.18 -4.09
N VAL A 21 -7.87 0.02 -5.24
CA VAL A 21 -9.24 0.46 -5.48
C VAL A 21 -10.14 -0.77 -5.47
N ASP A 22 -11.20 -0.72 -4.69
CA ASP A 22 -12.25 -1.73 -4.68
C ASP A 22 -13.25 -1.45 -5.79
N GLY A 23 -13.58 -2.46 -6.59
CA GLY A 23 -14.49 -2.37 -7.73
C GLY A 23 -15.32 -3.64 -7.89
N GLU A 24 -16.19 -3.68 -8.90
CA GLU A 24 -17.14 -4.80 -9.09
C GLU A 24 -16.45 -6.16 -9.26
N ASP A 25 -15.28 -6.19 -9.91
CA ASP A 25 -14.47 -7.38 -10.15
C ASP A 25 -13.45 -7.66 -9.02
N GLY A 26 -13.52 -6.90 -7.93
CA GLY A 26 -12.63 -6.99 -6.76
C GLY A 26 -11.58 -5.88 -6.70
N VAL A 27 -10.48 -6.16 -5.98
CA VAL A 27 -9.48 -5.13 -5.64
C VAL A 27 -8.39 -5.02 -6.70
N SER A 28 -8.24 -3.82 -7.27
CA SER A 28 -7.16 -3.46 -8.19
C SER A 28 -6.02 -2.75 -7.47
N HIS A 29 -4.80 -3.25 -7.59
CA HIS A 29 -3.62 -2.63 -6.98
C HIS A 29 -3.28 -1.30 -7.68
N LEU A 30 -3.05 -0.24 -6.90
CA LEU A 30 -2.55 1.01 -7.47
C LEU A 30 -1.12 0.81 -7.98
N ARG A 31 -0.87 1.30 -9.20
CA ARG A 31 0.45 1.29 -9.85
C ARG A 31 0.76 2.69 -10.34
N SER A 32 2.03 3.08 -10.28
CA SER A 32 2.47 4.31 -10.94
C SER A 32 2.46 4.10 -12.46
N GLU A 33 1.94 5.07 -13.21
CA GLU A 33 1.91 5.02 -14.68
C GLU A 33 3.31 4.95 -15.30
N ARG A 34 4.29 5.53 -14.59
CA ARG A 34 5.71 5.51 -14.94
C ARG A 34 6.52 4.81 -13.87
N ARG A 35 7.72 4.34 -14.22
CA ARG A 35 8.67 3.79 -13.25
C ARG A 35 9.12 4.90 -12.30
N VAL A 36 8.97 4.67 -10.99
CA VAL A 36 9.44 5.55 -9.92
C VAL A 36 10.43 4.81 -9.02
N PRO A 37 11.49 5.46 -8.50
CA PRO A 37 12.39 4.84 -7.54
C PRO A 37 11.67 4.45 -6.24
N ASN A 38 12.11 3.37 -5.60
CA ASN A 38 11.60 2.97 -4.29
C ASN A 38 11.77 4.09 -3.25
N GLY A 39 10.75 4.28 -2.39
CA GLY A 39 10.75 5.33 -1.38
C GLY A 39 10.35 6.72 -1.89
N THR A 40 10.09 6.88 -3.19
CA THR A 40 9.51 8.11 -3.76
C THR A 40 8.17 8.42 -3.08
N ARG A 41 8.01 9.64 -2.56
CA ARG A 41 6.75 10.10 -1.97
C ARG A 41 5.74 10.41 -3.08
N ILE A 42 4.54 9.87 -2.92
CA ILE A 42 3.37 10.17 -3.77
C ILE A 42 2.51 11.20 -3.03
N TYR A 43 1.95 12.16 -3.77
CA TYR A 43 1.03 13.19 -3.28
C TYR A 43 -0.33 13.01 -3.92
#